data_AF-A0A9D8TSP4-F1
#
_entry.id   AF-A0A9D8TSP4-F1
#
_cell.length_a   1.000
_cell.length_b   1.000
_cell.length_c   1.000
_cell.angle_alpha   90.00
_cell.angle_beta   90.00
_cell.angle_gamma   90.00
#
_symmetry.space_group_name_H-M   'P 1'
#
loop_
_entity.id
_entity.type
_entity.pdbx_description
1 polymer ?
#
loop_
_entity_poly.entity_id
_entity_poly.type
_entity_poly.pdbx_seq_one_letter_code
_entity_poly.pdbx_strand_id
1 'polypeptide(L)'
;YGVSPEVAREAEREGASDGIGETVTVVVCYYRGEEGEVCRFVFSGDAVLEDAVGYFRRKIGDRRADAERPGKPIPLTSGDAINPVTAYLRPDGSVGRVPTVLPYYEIREFPIVIRRNTAAERRLLGQSDCAFIRPQQQAINKVESRILQKLMRGSVTPIVPEDAQISVNNSVFGQVIRLRPGESAAQYGKVDTTPDVSRDVLEAERLYDQAKRIVGISDTYQGMDTNVGNISGIARQLQVSQTAGRLESKRRMKNAAYAKIDRLIFLYHLSYADETRDLHYLDTWGREQNVAFNRYDFYRFDPERGVYTVDDGFLFSADLGQGAEIGREALWERNLDNLRAGTLGDPADPGTLLRYWQMQERAHYPFARDQVEFFRRSGKGEEVNRENESESGDEVAPVDALSVLAFGRGEGTR
;
A
#
# COMPACT_ATOMS: atom_id res chain seq x y z
N TYR A 1 22.71 8.86 27.53
CA TYR A 1 22.48 10.17 26.89
C TYR A 1 23.60 11.19 27.08
N GLY A 2 24.78 10.84 27.65
CA GLY A 2 25.88 11.82 27.80
C GLY A 2 25.59 12.98 28.78
N VAL A 3 24.54 12.84 29.60
CA VAL A 3 24.10 13.82 30.60
C VAL A 3 24.92 13.71 31.88
N SER A 4 25.00 14.81 32.62
CA SER A 4 25.73 14.84 33.88
C SER A 4 25.10 13.91 34.93
N PRO A 5 25.88 13.41 35.91
CA PRO A 5 25.36 12.56 36.98
C PRO A 5 24.25 13.23 37.82
N GLU A 6 24.17 14.55 37.82
CA GLU A 6 23.15 15.31 38.55
C GLU A 6 21.77 15.20 37.87
N VAL A 7 21.73 15.37 36.54
CA VAL A 7 20.50 15.21 35.74
C VAL A 7 20.02 13.75 35.75
N ALA A 8 20.95 12.80 35.78
CA ALA A 8 20.61 11.39 35.91
C ALA A 8 19.92 11.06 37.26
N ARG A 9 20.36 11.69 38.36
CA ARG A 9 19.72 11.51 39.69
C ARG A 9 18.35 12.16 39.77
N GLU A 10 18.11 13.23 39.03
CA GLU A 10 16.80 13.88 38.94
C GLU A 10 15.78 12.97 38.22
N ALA A 11 16.21 12.30 37.15
CA ALA A 11 15.40 11.29 36.45
C ALA A 11 15.05 10.07 37.33
N GLU A 12 15.96 9.67 38.24
CA GLU A 12 15.73 8.57 39.18
C GLU A 12 14.79 8.94 40.33
N ARG A 13 14.76 10.21 40.77
CA ARG A 13 13.98 10.65 41.95
C ARG A 13 12.47 10.58 41.76
N GLU A 14 11.95 10.81 40.56
CA GLU A 14 10.51 10.71 40.29
C GLU A 14 10.04 9.28 40.00
N GLY A 15 10.95 8.37 39.63
CA GLY A 15 10.65 6.95 39.46
C GLY A 15 10.67 6.16 40.77
N ALA A 16 11.05 6.78 41.89
CA ALA A 16 11.41 6.09 43.11
C ALA A 16 10.24 5.81 44.06
N SER A 17 9.82 4.55 44.07
CA SER A 17 9.14 3.88 45.18
C SER A 17 10.12 2.92 45.89
N ASP A 18 11.17 3.44 46.53
CA ASP A 18 12.06 2.75 47.50
C ASP A 18 12.48 1.28 47.17
N GLY A 19 12.58 0.91 45.89
CA GLY A 19 12.86 -0.46 45.46
C GLY A 19 14.20 -0.60 44.74
N ILE A 20 15.13 -1.38 45.28
CA ILE A 20 16.38 -1.75 44.59
C ILE A 20 16.02 -2.51 43.30
N GLY A 21 16.25 -1.89 42.14
CA GLY A 21 15.96 -2.45 40.81
C GLY A 21 15.02 -1.62 39.93
N GLU A 22 14.73 -0.37 40.29
CA GLU A 22 13.79 0.48 39.56
C GLU A 22 14.20 0.80 38.13
N THR A 23 13.27 0.57 37.20
CA THR A 23 13.40 0.90 35.79
C THR A 23 12.94 2.33 35.56
N VAL A 24 13.86 3.19 35.15
CA VAL A 24 13.54 4.57 34.75
C VAL A 24 12.81 4.56 33.40
N THR A 25 11.64 5.20 33.35
CA THR A 25 10.89 5.35 32.10
C THR A 25 11.43 6.55 31.33
N VAL A 26 11.99 6.29 30.15
CA VAL A 26 12.45 7.35 29.24
C VAL A 26 11.42 7.56 28.15
N VAL A 27 10.95 8.79 28.02
CA VAL A 27 10.00 9.20 26.99
C VAL A 27 10.79 9.86 25.85
N VAL A 28 10.62 9.33 24.64
CA VAL A 28 11.20 9.88 23.41
C VAL A 28 10.07 10.47 22.57
N CYS A 29 10.12 11.78 22.36
CA CYS A 29 9.18 12.52 21.54
C CYS A 29 9.86 13.03 20.27
N TYR A 30 9.16 12.95 19.14
CA TYR A 30 9.55 13.61 17.91
C TYR A 30 8.54 14.71 17.61
N TYR A 31 9.02 15.92 17.34
CA TYR A 31 8.19 17.08 17.03
C TYR A 31 8.70 17.78 15.78
N ARG A 32 7.85 18.63 15.20
CA ARG A 32 8.22 19.46 14.05
C ARG A 32 8.57 20.86 14.55
N GLY A 33 9.76 21.35 14.21
CA GLY A 33 10.24 22.71 14.52
C GLY A 33 9.57 23.78 13.67
N GLU A 34 9.90 25.05 13.91
CA GLU A 34 9.33 26.21 13.20
C GLU A 34 9.70 26.22 11.70
N GLU A 35 10.92 25.77 11.37
CA GLU A 35 11.43 25.64 10.00
C GLU A 35 10.97 24.33 9.31
N GLY A 36 10.20 23.49 10.02
CA GLY A 36 9.62 22.25 9.49
C GLY A 36 10.51 21.00 9.63
N GLU A 37 11.68 21.12 10.25
CA GLU A 37 12.59 20.02 10.57
C GLU A 37 12.05 19.11 11.66
N VAL A 38 12.46 17.84 11.61
CA VAL A 38 12.14 16.85 12.64
C VAL A 38 13.13 17.00 13.78
N CYS A 39 12.62 17.28 14.97
CA CYS A 39 13.39 17.40 16.21
C CYS A 39 13.10 16.20 17.12
N ARG A 40 14.08 15.85 17.97
CA ARG A 40 13.97 14.78 18.97
C ARG A 40 14.11 15.37 20.37
N PHE A 41 13.10 15.16 21.20
CA PHE A 41 13.11 15.52 22.61
C PHE A 41 13.07 14.23 23.45
N VAL A 42 14.01 14.08 24.38
CA VAL A 42 14.09 12.93 25.28
C VAL A 42 14.09 13.43 26.71
N PHE A 43 13.17 12.92 27.50
CA PHE A 43 13.05 13.27 28.91
C PHE A 43 12.67 12.05 29.75
N SER A 44 12.90 12.15 31.06
CA SER A 44 12.50 11.15 32.03
C SER A 44 12.12 11.84 33.33
N GLY A 45 10.86 11.72 33.73
CA GLY A 45 10.30 12.59 34.76
C GLY A 45 10.41 14.06 34.33
N ASP A 46 10.89 14.91 35.23
CA ASP A 46 11.23 16.31 34.96
C ASP A 46 12.61 16.53 34.33
N ALA A 47 13.46 15.49 34.24
CA ALA A 47 14.81 15.61 33.70
C ALA A 47 14.82 15.55 32.16
N VAL A 48 15.29 16.62 31.52
CA VAL A 48 15.54 16.65 30.07
C VAL A 48 16.88 15.98 29.78
N LEU A 49 16.83 14.86 29.06
CA LEU A 49 18.01 14.07 28.70
C LEU A 49 18.63 14.52 27.37
N GLU A 50 17.81 14.95 26.42
CA GLU A 50 18.28 15.42 25.11
C GLU A 50 17.24 16.31 24.43
N ASP A 51 17.65 17.47 23.89
CA ASP A 51 16.87 18.27 22.94
C ASP A 51 17.67 18.49 21.66
N ALA A 52 17.37 17.67 20.64
CA ALA A 52 18.06 17.65 19.38
C ALA A 52 17.19 18.26 18.27
N VAL A 53 17.41 19.55 18.00
CA VAL A 53 16.85 20.25 16.84
C VAL A 53 17.49 19.71 15.55
N GLY A 54 16.66 19.42 14.54
CA GLY A 54 17.13 18.91 13.24
C GLY A 54 17.78 17.54 13.33
N TYR A 55 17.08 16.55 13.90
CA TYR A 55 17.59 15.19 14.15
C TYR A 55 18.10 14.50 12.87
N PHE A 56 17.43 14.72 11.74
CA PHE A 56 17.84 14.15 10.44
C PHE A 56 18.86 15.01 9.68
N ARG A 57 19.33 16.12 10.24
CA ARG A 57 20.44 16.86 9.61
C ARG A 57 21.70 16.03 9.70
N ARG A 58 22.46 16.02 8.60
CA ARG A 58 23.70 15.27 8.53
C ARG A 58 24.73 15.84 9.51
N LYS A 59 25.34 14.93 10.28
CA LYS A 59 26.45 15.26 11.18
C LYS A 59 27.75 14.77 10.55
N ILE A 60 28.73 15.66 10.40
CA ILE A 60 30.08 15.31 9.98
C ILE A 60 30.97 15.54 11.22
N GLY A 61 31.35 14.45 11.89
CA GLY A 61 31.90 14.52 13.25
C GLY A 61 30.88 15.07 14.26
N ASP A 62 31.32 15.92 15.19
CA ASP A 62 30.45 16.56 16.18
C ASP A 62 29.72 17.83 15.66
N ARG A 63 29.99 18.24 14.41
CA ARG A 63 29.41 19.46 13.85
C ARG A 63 28.28 19.14 12.87
N ARG A 64 27.22 19.95 12.94
CA ARG A 64 26.16 20.01 11.94
C ARG A 64 26.76 20.52 10.63
N ALA A 65 26.48 19.84 9.52
CA ALA A 65 26.95 20.24 8.22
C ALA A 65 25.74 20.60 7.36
N ASP A 66 25.68 21.85 6.90
CA ASP A 66 24.54 22.37 6.14
C ASP A 66 24.77 22.29 4.62
N ALA A 67 26.04 22.28 4.19
CA ALA A 67 26.40 22.17 2.77
C ALA A 67 27.75 21.50 2.53
N GLU A 68 27.85 20.86 1.38
CA GLU A 68 29.06 20.25 0.83
C GLU A 68 29.73 21.18 -0.19
N ARG A 69 31.06 21.24 -0.17
CA ARG A 69 31.85 21.97 -1.15
C ARG A 69 32.73 20.97 -1.91
N PRO A 70 32.42 20.64 -3.16
CA PRO A 70 33.20 19.66 -3.91
C PRO A 70 34.62 20.16 -4.17
N GLY A 71 35.63 19.39 -3.74
CA GLY A 71 37.03 19.67 -4.05
C GLY A 71 37.48 19.15 -5.42
N LYS A 72 36.74 18.21 -6.00
CA LYS A 72 36.96 17.62 -7.32
C LYS A 72 35.63 17.60 -8.10
N PRO A 73 35.66 17.58 -9.45
CA PRO A 73 34.45 17.38 -10.24
C PRO A 73 33.75 16.08 -9.85
N ILE A 74 32.45 16.17 -9.58
CA ILE A 74 31.61 15.02 -9.25
C ILE A 74 30.91 14.56 -10.54
N PRO A 75 31.15 13.33 -11.02
CA PRO A 75 30.47 12.81 -12.19
C PRO A 75 28.99 12.50 -11.88
N LEU A 76 28.10 12.88 -12.80
CA LEU A 76 26.68 12.51 -12.80
C LEU A 76 26.45 11.27 -13.67
N THR A 77 25.32 10.61 -13.46
CA THR A 77 24.92 9.46 -14.28
C THR A 77 24.53 9.88 -15.71
N SER A 78 24.20 11.16 -15.93
CA SER A 78 23.95 11.72 -17.27
C SER A 78 25.21 11.87 -18.14
N GLY A 79 26.40 11.69 -17.55
CA GLY A 79 27.69 11.94 -18.20
C GLY A 79 28.22 13.37 -18.01
N ASP A 80 27.42 14.26 -17.42
CA ASP A 80 27.87 15.59 -17.01
C ASP A 80 28.66 15.53 -15.69
N ALA A 81 29.28 16.65 -15.29
CA ALA A 81 29.96 16.75 -14.00
C ALA A 81 29.63 18.06 -13.27
N ILE A 82 29.36 17.98 -11.97
CA ILE A 82 29.30 19.17 -11.10
C ILE A 82 30.73 19.57 -10.79
N ASN A 83 31.12 20.74 -11.32
CA ASN A 83 32.45 21.28 -11.10
C ASN A 83 32.59 21.95 -9.72
N PRO A 84 33.80 21.99 -9.14
CA PRO A 84 34.10 22.73 -7.89
C PRO A 84 33.81 24.23 -7.96
N VAL A 85 33.79 24.79 -9.17
CA VAL A 85 33.50 26.19 -9.44
C VAL A 85 32.38 26.23 -10.47
N THR A 86 31.23 26.74 -10.07
CA THR A 86 30.07 26.89 -10.96
C THR A 86 30.05 28.28 -11.55
N ALA A 87 29.79 28.32 -12.85
CA ALA A 87 29.53 29.55 -13.60
C ALA A 87 28.04 29.93 -13.43
N TYR A 88 27.76 31.16 -13.01
CA TYR A 88 26.40 31.71 -12.92
C TYR A 88 26.28 32.94 -13.80
N LEU A 89 25.07 33.21 -14.29
CA LEU A 89 24.80 34.41 -15.06
C LEU A 89 24.59 35.57 -14.10
N ARG A 90 25.35 36.64 -14.25
CA ARG A 90 25.05 37.88 -13.54
C ARG A 90 23.90 38.62 -14.25
N PRO A 91 23.18 39.50 -13.53
CA PRO A 91 22.13 40.33 -14.14
C PRO A 91 22.62 41.23 -15.29
N ASP A 92 23.93 41.46 -15.40
CA ASP A 92 24.59 42.23 -16.46
C ASP A 92 24.95 41.38 -17.71
N GLY A 93 24.59 40.09 -17.73
CA GLY A 93 24.89 39.16 -18.83
C GLY A 93 26.32 38.60 -18.81
N SER A 94 27.16 39.00 -17.85
CA SER A 94 28.51 38.46 -17.69
C SER A 94 28.49 37.15 -16.87
N VAL A 95 29.45 36.26 -17.16
CA VAL A 95 29.57 34.98 -16.44
C VAL A 95 30.40 35.18 -15.17
N GLY A 96 29.75 35.10 -14.01
CA GLY A 96 30.42 35.04 -12.72
C GLY A 96 30.86 33.62 -12.39
N ARG A 97 31.97 33.46 -11.66
CA ARG A 97 32.43 32.18 -11.12
C ARG A 97 32.36 32.21 -9.60
N VAL A 98 31.64 31.27 -9.01
CA VAL A 98 31.49 31.14 -7.55
C VAL A 98 31.83 29.70 -7.14
N PRO A 99 32.50 29.49 -5.99
CA PRO A 99 32.71 28.15 -5.45
C PRO A 99 31.38 27.42 -5.28
N THR A 100 31.31 26.20 -5.79
CA THR A 100 30.09 25.40 -5.75
C THR A 100 29.74 25.03 -4.31
N VAL A 101 28.49 25.29 -3.94
CA VAL A 101 27.93 24.92 -2.64
C VAL A 101 26.72 24.04 -2.89
N LEU A 102 26.80 22.78 -2.47
CA LEU A 102 25.72 21.80 -2.58
C LEU A 102 25.04 21.66 -1.21
N PRO A 103 23.77 22.11 -1.05
CA PRO A 103 23.09 22.00 0.23
C PRO A 103 22.76 20.53 0.55
N TYR A 104 22.93 20.12 1.80
CA TYR A 104 22.49 18.79 2.20
C TYR A 104 20.96 18.73 2.24
N TYR A 105 20.39 17.61 1.79
CA TYR A 105 18.95 17.41 1.86
C TYR A 105 18.50 17.13 3.30
N GLU A 106 17.56 17.93 3.80
CA GLU A 106 16.97 17.76 5.13
C GLU A 106 15.62 17.06 5.05
N ILE A 107 15.51 15.90 5.68
CA ILE A 107 14.23 15.19 5.76
C ILE A 107 13.28 15.95 6.68
N ARG A 108 12.17 16.43 6.11
CA ARG A 108 11.09 17.14 6.82
C ARG A 108 9.93 16.23 7.24
N GLU A 109 9.95 14.98 6.84
CA GLU A 109 8.90 13.99 7.14
C GLU A 109 9.35 13.03 8.26
N PHE A 110 8.39 12.59 9.09
CA PHE A 110 8.69 11.60 10.12
C PHE A 110 8.94 10.21 9.50
N PRO A 111 9.80 9.37 10.10
CA PRO A 111 10.06 8.00 9.64
C PRO A 111 8.91 7.02 9.95
N ILE A 112 7.68 7.50 9.90
CA ILE A 112 6.49 6.76 10.32
C ILE A 112 5.44 6.94 9.24
N VAL A 113 5.09 5.83 8.58
CA VAL A 113 4.00 5.80 7.61
C VAL A 113 2.79 5.10 8.22
N ILE A 114 1.71 5.86 8.39
CA ILE A 114 0.44 5.32 8.90
C ILE A 114 -0.33 4.70 7.75
N ARG A 115 -0.50 3.37 7.80
CA ARG A 115 -1.43 2.67 6.92
C ARG A 115 -2.85 2.81 7.45
N ARG A 116 -3.69 3.55 6.72
CA ARG A 116 -5.13 3.65 6.99
C ARG A 116 -5.88 2.54 6.26
N ASN A 117 -6.90 1.97 6.89
CA ASN A 117 -7.79 1.00 6.23
C ASN A 117 -8.86 1.73 5.40
N THR A 118 -9.63 2.59 6.08
CA THR A 118 -10.61 3.49 5.47
C THR A 118 -10.34 4.91 5.98
N ALA A 119 -10.24 5.89 5.07
CA ALA A 119 -10.04 7.29 5.45
C ALA A 119 -11.32 7.84 6.09
N ALA A 120 -11.17 8.54 7.22
CA ALA A 120 -12.26 9.24 7.89
C ALA A 120 -11.79 10.65 8.26
N GLU A 121 -12.68 11.63 8.11
CA GLU A 121 -12.37 13.01 8.44
C GLU A 121 -12.07 13.16 9.94
N ARG A 122 -11.09 13.99 10.28
CA ARG A 122 -10.66 14.27 11.68
C ARG A 122 -10.24 13.03 12.49
N ARG A 123 -9.84 11.93 11.83
CA ARG A 123 -9.29 10.73 12.50
C ARG A 123 -7.94 10.34 11.90
N LEU A 124 -6.89 10.39 12.72
CA LEU A 124 -5.52 10.08 12.30
C LEU A 124 -5.37 8.65 11.75
N LEU A 125 -5.97 7.67 12.42
CA LEU A 125 -5.94 6.25 12.05
C LEU A 125 -7.08 5.84 11.10
N GLY A 126 -7.96 6.78 10.76
CA GLY A 126 -9.16 6.51 9.96
C GLY A 126 -10.24 5.76 10.74
N GLN A 127 -10.99 4.91 10.04
CA GLN A 127 -12.06 4.08 10.61
C GLN A 127 -11.67 2.59 10.62
N SER A 128 -12.01 1.91 11.70
CA SER A 128 -11.84 0.47 11.84
C SER A 128 -13.11 -0.27 11.40
N ASP A 129 -12.94 -1.36 10.65
CA ASP A 129 -14.04 -2.24 10.24
C ASP A 129 -14.72 -2.87 11.48
N CYS A 130 -13.91 -3.32 12.46
CA CYS A 130 -14.41 -3.91 13.71
C CYS A 130 -15.26 -2.93 14.53
N ALA A 131 -14.90 -1.65 14.52
CA ALA A 131 -15.69 -0.62 15.19
C ALA A 131 -17.04 -0.40 14.49
N PHE A 132 -17.10 -0.60 13.17
CA PHE A 132 -18.31 -0.38 12.38
C PHE A 132 -19.32 -1.54 12.49
N ILE A 133 -18.85 -2.79 12.62
CA ILE A 133 -19.71 -3.97 12.83
C ILE A 133 -20.09 -4.22 14.29
N ARG A 134 -19.48 -3.49 15.24
CA ARG A 134 -19.71 -3.67 16.67
C ARG A 134 -21.20 -3.62 17.07
N PRO A 135 -22.02 -2.67 16.56
CA PRO A 135 -23.45 -2.62 16.91
C PRO A 135 -24.20 -3.87 16.45
N GLN A 136 -23.91 -4.39 15.26
CA GLN A 136 -24.50 -5.62 14.73
C GLN A 136 -24.08 -6.82 15.57
N GLN A 137 -22.79 -6.93 15.93
CA GLN A 137 -22.31 -8.01 16.81
C GLN A 137 -23.00 -7.97 18.18
N GLN A 138 -23.19 -6.78 18.76
CA GLN A 138 -23.91 -6.63 20.03
C GLN A 138 -25.39 -7.03 19.91
N ALA A 139 -26.03 -6.71 18.78
CA ALA A 139 -27.40 -7.11 18.51
C ALA A 139 -27.52 -8.63 18.35
N ILE A 140 -26.62 -9.26 17.57
CA ILE A 140 -26.54 -10.71 17.40
C ILE A 140 -26.38 -11.38 18.76
N ASN A 141 -25.42 -10.94 19.58
CA ASN A 141 -25.19 -11.51 20.91
C ASN A 141 -26.45 -11.45 21.80
N LYS A 142 -27.24 -10.37 21.70
CA LYS A 142 -28.50 -10.23 22.46
C LYS A 142 -29.60 -11.17 21.94
N VAL A 143 -29.72 -11.33 20.62
CA VAL A 143 -30.70 -12.23 19.99
C VAL A 143 -30.35 -13.68 20.30
N GLU A 144 -29.09 -14.07 20.12
CA GLU A 144 -28.55 -15.39 20.49
C GLU A 144 -28.79 -15.73 21.97
N SER A 145 -28.50 -14.79 22.87
CA SER A 145 -28.77 -14.96 24.30
C SER A 145 -30.27 -15.17 24.58
N ARG A 146 -31.15 -14.49 23.84
CA ARG A 146 -32.61 -14.64 23.95
C ARG A 146 -33.07 -15.99 23.42
N ILE A 147 -32.53 -16.46 22.29
CA ILE A 147 -32.80 -17.80 21.73
C ILE A 147 -32.43 -18.85 22.77
N LEU A 148 -31.25 -18.74 23.37
CA LEU A 148 -30.79 -19.67 24.39
C LEU A 148 -31.68 -19.65 25.63
N GLN A 149 -32.11 -18.47 26.10
CA GLN A 149 -33.09 -18.36 27.19
C GLN A 149 -34.45 -18.97 26.85
N LYS A 150 -34.94 -18.78 25.62
CA LYS A 150 -36.19 -19.39 25.14
C LYS A 150 -36.08 -20.91 25.11
N LEU A 151 -34.98 -21.44 24.57
CA LEU A 151 -34.71 -22.88 24.55
C LEU A 151 -34.60 -23.47 25.96
N MET A 152 -33.88 -22.83 26.88
CA MET A 152 -33.79 -23.28 28.28
C MET A 152 -35.13 -23.24 29.01
N ARG A 153 -36.00 -22.27 28.71
CA ARG A 153 -37.36 -22.17 29.27
C ARG A 153 -38.39 -23.03 28.52
N GLY A 154 -38.04 -23.54 27.34
CA GLY A 154 -38.81 -24.50 26.57
C GLY A 154 -38.81 -25.87 27.22
N SER A 155 -39.30 -25.93 28.45
CA SER A 155 -39.61 -27.16 29.17
C SER A 155 -41.09 -27.14 29.53
N VAL A 156 -41.67 -28.30 29.76
CA VAL A 156 -43.07 -28.45 30.13
C VAL A 156 -43.28 -27.80 31.49
N THR A 157 -44.12 -26.77 31.56
CA THR A 157 -44.54 -26.18 32.83
C THR A 157 -45.76 -26.96 33.33
N PRO A 158 -45.65 -27.77 34.39
CA PRO A 158 -46.80 -28.50 34.92
C PRO A 158 -47.76 -27.53 35.63
N ILE A 159 -49.06 -27.62 35.34
CA ILE A 159 -50.08 -26.93 36.12
C ILE A 159 -50.51 -27.87 37.25
N VAL A 160 -50.39 -27.40 38.48
CA VAL A 160 -50.65 -28.15 39.70
C VAL A 160 -51.82 -27.50 40.46
N PRO A 161 -52.84 -28.25 40.91
CA PRO A 161 -53.93 -27.72 41.75
C PRO A 161 -53.42 -27.16 43.10
N GLU A 162 -54.07 -26.14 43.66
CA GLU A 162 -53.67 -25.51 44.94
C GLU A 162 -53.61 -26.49 46.12
N ASP A 163 -54.39 -27.57 46.09
CA ASP A 163 -54.44 -28.59 47.15
C ASP A 163 -53.33 -29.65 47.07
N ALA A 164 -52.46 -29.58 46.06
CA ALA A 164 -51.40 -30.56 45.85
C ALA A 164 -50.10 -30.17 46.57
N GLN A 165 -49.74 -30.93 47.60
CA GLN A 165 -48.47 -30.82 48.30
C GLN A 165 -47.34 -31.47 47.48
N ILE A 166 -46.89 -30.81 46.41
CA ILE A 166 -45.74 -31.23 45.60
C ILE A 166 -44.58 -30.29 45.92
N SER A 167 -43.41 -30.81 46.27
CA SER A 167 -42.20 -29.98 46.35
C SER A 167 -41.73 -29.67 44.93
N VAL A 168 -42.05 -28.49 44.43
CA VAL A 168 -41.60 -27.97 43.13
C VAL A 168 -40.11 -27.60 43.23
N ASN A 169 -39.27 -28.60 43.39
CA ASN A 169 -37.83 -28.45 43.33
C ASN A 169 -37.36 -28.76 41.92
N ASN A 170 -36.57 -27.85 41.37
CA ASN A 170 -36.12 -27.78 39.98
C ASN A 170 -35.09 -28.86 39.59
N SER A 171 -35.13 -30.05 40.22
CA SER A 171 -34.31 -31.20 39.82
C SER A 171 -35.01 -31.91 38.66
N VAL A 172 -34.56 -31.56 37.46
CA VAL A 172 -35.17 -31.82 36.14
C VAL A 172 -35.40 -33.30 35.76
N PHE A 173 -35.12 -34.29 36.62
CA PHE A 173 -35.39 -35.69 36.28
C PHE A 173 -35.90 -36.50 37.47
N GLY A 174 -37.07 -37.14 37.30
CA GLY A 174 -37.50 -38.26 38.14
C GLY A 174 -38.57 -37.98 39.21
N GLN A 175 -39.31 -36.88 39.16
CA GLN A 175 -40.46 -36.72 40.08
C GLN A 175 -41.68 -37.49 39.57
N VAL A 176 -41.98 -38.59 40.25
CA VAL A 176 -43.20 -39.37 40.07
C VAL A 176 -44.37 -38.59 40.66
N ILE A 177 -45.31 -38.17 39.83
CA ILE A 177 -46.56 -37.51 40.26
C ILE A 177 -47.44 -38.59 40.91
N ARG A 178 -47.67 -38.49 42.22
CA ARG A 178 -48.56 -39.40 42.94
C ARG A 178 -50.00 -38.89 42.85
N LEU A 179 -50.83 -39.57 42.06
CA LEU A 179 -52.27 -39.34 41.97
C LEU A 179 -52.94 -39.92 43.22
N ARG A 180 -53.90 -39.20 43.82
CA ARG A 180 -54.74 -39.79 44.87
C ARG A 180 -55.70 -40.83 44.24
N PRO A 181 -56.09 -41.89 44.97
CA PRO A 181 -57.06 -42.86 44.45
C PRO A 181 -58.39 -42.17 44.11
N GLY A 182 -58.76 -42.14 42.82
CA GLY A 182 -59.97 -41.48 42.30
C GLY A 182 -59.74 -40.19 41.51
N GLU A 183 -58.50 -39.69 41.45
CA GLU A 183 -58.13 -38.48 40.71
C GLU A 183 -57.70 -38.82 39.27
N SER A 184 -58.35 -38.25 38.27
CA SER A 184 -58.01 -38.51 36.85
C SER A 184 -56.85 -37.62 36.40
N ALA A 185 -55.92 -38.17 35.64
CA ALA A 185 -54.83 -37.41 35.00
C ALA A 185 -55.32 -36.21 34.14
N ALA A 186 -56.61 -36.21 33.75
CA ALA A 186 -57.24 -35.10 33.04
C ALA A 186 -57.41 -33.81 33.89
N GLN A 187 -57.37 -33.89 35.22
CA GLN A 187 -57.38 -32.72 36.10
C GLN A 187 -56.03 -31.98 36.13
N TYR A 188 -54.98 -32.63 35.62
CA TYR A 188 -53.63 -32.07 35.51
C TYR A 188 -53.40 -31.64 34.05
N GLY A 189 -53.53 -30.34 33.79
CA GLY A 189 -53.23 -29.77 32.48
C GLY A 189 -51.72 -29.72 32.23
N LYS A 190 -51.31 -30.02 31.01
CA LYS A 190 -49.98 -29.64 30.50
C LYS A 190 -50.14 -28.43 29.59
N VAL A 191 -49.30 -27.43 29.77
CA VAL A 191 -49.11 -26.37 28.76
C VAL A 191 -47.83 -26.72 28.02
N ASP A 192 -47.97 -27.14 26.77
CA ASP A 192 -46.82 -27.35 25.90
C ASP A 192 -46.27 -25.96 25.50
N THR A 193 -45.28 -25.48 26.26
CA THR A 193 -44.57 -24.22 26.04
C THR A 193 -43.45 -24.37 25.01
N THR A 194 -43.71 -25.02 23.87
CA THR A 194 -42.72 -25.12 22.79
C THR A 194 -42.36 -23.71 22.31
N PRO A 195 -41.13 -23.22 22.54
CA PRO A 195 -40.78 -21.86 22.19
C PRO A 195 -40.54 -21.78 20.68
N ASP A 196 -41.29 -20.92 19.98
CA ASP A 196 -40.95 -20.57 18.61
C ASP A 196 -39.73 -19.62 18.59
N VAL A 197 -38.61 -20.15 18.11
CA VAL A 197 -37.35 -19.41 17.91
C VAL A 197 -37.16 -18.96 16.47
N SER A 198 -38.05 -19.35 15.54
CA SER A 198 -37.88 -19.15 14.10
C SER A 198 -37.71 -17.67 13.73
N ARG A 199 -38.45 -16.77 14.40
CA ARG A 199 -38.34 -15.32 14.19
C ARG A 199 -37.02 -14.74 14.71
N ASP A 200 -36.51 -15.27 15.81
CA ASP A 200 -35.24 -14.79 16.37
C ASP A 200 -34.06 -15.27 15.53
N VAL A 201 -34.11 -16.52 15.04
CA VAL A 201 -33.11 -17.07 14.11
C VAL A 201 -33.06 -16.23 12.83
N LEU A 202 -34.22 -15.95 12.22
CA LEU A 202 -34.30 -15.10 11.03
C LEU A 202 -33.75 -13.69 11.26
N GLU A 203 -33.97 -13.11 12.44
CA GLU A 203 -33.40 -11.80 12.78
C GLU A 203 -31.87 -11.88 13.00
N ALA A 204 -31.36 -12.94 13.60
CA ALA A 204 -29.91 -13.16 13.75
C ALA A 204 -29.22 -13.29 12.39
N GLU A 205 -29.80 -14.07 11.47
CA GLU A 205 -29.33 -14.19 10.09
C GLU A 205 -29.38 -12.84 9.35
N ARG A 206 -30.46 -12.09 9.50
CA ARG A 206 -30.59 -10.74 8.91
C ARG A 206 -29.50 -9.79 9.40
N LEU A 207 -29.22 -9.78 10.71
CA LEU A 207 -28.17 -8.94 11.30
C LEU A 207 -26.78 -9.35 10.81
N TYR A 208 -26.54 -10.66 10.63
CA TYR A 208 -25.31 -11.19 10.08
C TYR A 208 -25.11 -10.77 8.61
N ASP A 209 -26.15 -10.87 7.77
CA ASP A 209 -26.13 -10.41 6.39
C ASP A 209 -25.93 -8.89 6.30
N GLN A 210 -26.56 -8.13 7.19
CA GLN A 210 -26.33 -6.69 7.28
C GLN A 210 -24.87 -6.40 7.62
N ALA A 211 -24.26 -7.13 8.56
CA ALA A 211 -22.85 -6.98 8.92
C ALA A 211 -21.92 -7.30 7.73
N LYS A 212 -22.18 -8.39 6.99
CA LYS A 212 -21.45 -8.73 5.76
C LYS A 212 -21.50 -7.61 4.72
N ARG A 213 -22.71 -7.11 4.43
CA ARG A 213 -22.95 -6.02 3.46
C ARG A 213 -22.23 -4.74 3.87
N ILE A 214 -22.23 -4.43 5.16
CA ILE A 214 -21.54 -3.28 5.75
C ILE A 214 -20.02 -3.35 5.52
N VAL A 215 -19.40 -4.52 5.70
CA VAL A 215 -17.94 -4.68 5.47
C VAL A 215 -17.61 -4.69 3.97
N GLY A 216 -18.61 -4.91 3.11
CA GLY A 216 -18.46 -5.01 1.66
C GLY A 216 -18.08 -6.41 1.18
N ILE A 217 -18.26 -7.43 2.03
CA ILE A 217 -18.02 -8.83 1.69
C ILE A 217 -19.33 -9.40 1.13
N SER A 218 -19.30 -9.91 -0.10
CA SER A 218 -20.42 -10.65 -0.71
C SER A 218 -20.06 -12.13 -0.83
N ASP A 219 -21.06 -13.00 -0.71
CA ASP A 219 -20.90 -14.44 -0.85
C ASP A 219 -20.38 -14.83 -2.26
N THR A 220 -20.71 -14.04 -3.29
CA THR A 220 -20.16 -14.20 -4.65
C THR A 220 -18.64 -13.99 -4.70
N TYR A 221 -18.12 -13.02 -3.94
CA TYR A 221 -16.68 -12.78 -3.83
C TYR A 221 -15.96 -13.88 -3.04
N GLN A 222 -16.64 -14.55 -2.11
CA GLN A 222 -16.11 -15.69 -1.36
C GLN A 222 -16.30 -17.04 -2.08
N GLY A 223 -16.94 -17.06 -3.25
CA GLY A 223 -17.24 -18.29 -3.98
C GLY A 223 -18.30 -19.17 -3.31
N MET A 224 -19.09 -18.61 -2.39
CA MET A 224 -20.16 -19.31 -1.64
C MET A 224 -21.55 -19.17 -2.28
N ASP A 225 -21.64 -18.62 -3.49
CA ASP A 225 -22.94 -18.39 -4.13
C ASP A 225 -23.68 -19.70 -4.37
N THR A 226 -24.84 -19.86 -3.74
CA THR A 226 -25.70 -21.04 -3.83
C THR A 226 -26.45 -21.12 -5.17
N ASN A 227 -26.44 -20.05 -5.99
CA ASN A 227 -27.10 -19.98 -7.30
C ASN A 227 -26.15 -20.23 -8.48
N VAL A 228 -25.26 -21.22 -8.35
CA VAL A 228 -24.24 -21.58 -9.37
C VAL A 228 -24.85 -21.88 -10.76
N GLY A 229 -26.12 -22.29 -10.83
CA GLY A 229 -26.79 -22.69 -12.08
C GLY A 229 -27.56 -21.60 -12.85
N ASN A 230 -27.87 -20.45 -12.25
CA ASN A 230 -28.86 -19.49 -12.82
C ASN A 230 -28.26 -18.17 -13.34
N ILE A 231 -26.94 -18.00 -13.29
CA ILE A 231 -26.25 -16.75 -13.63
C ILE A 231 -25.18 -17.05 -14.67
N SER A 232 -25.19 -16.32 -15.80
CA SER A 232 -24.19 -16.46 -16.85
C SER A 232 -22.79 -16.10 -16.33
N GLY A 233 -21.75 -16.71 -16.90
CA GLY A 233 -20.35 -16.47 -16.47
C GLY A 233 -19.95 -14.99 -16.52
N ILE A 234 -20.42 -14.26 -17.52
CA ILE A 234 -20.19 -12.80 -17.67
C ILE A 234 -20.92 -12.02 -16.56
N ALA A 235 -22.17 -12.35 -16.26
CA ALA A 235 -22.91 -11.70 -15.19
C ALA A 235 -22.26 -11.96 -13.81
N ARG A 236 -21.72 -13.16 -13.60
CA ARG A 236 -20.95 -13.50 -12.40
C ARG A 236 -19.67 -12.66 -12.32
N GLN A 237 -18.93 -12.52 -13.42
CA GLN A 237 -17.73 -11.68 -13.46
C GLN A 237 -18.05 -10.21 -13.16
N LEU A 238 -19.16 -9.68 -13.68
CA LEU A 238 -19.62 -8.32 -13.38
C LEU A 238 -19.97 -8.14 -11.90
N GLN A 239 -20.68 -9.09 -11.28
CA GLN A 239 -21.01 -9.04 -9.85
C GLN A 239 -19.76 -9.14 -8.96
N VAL A 240 -18.81 -10.00 -9.32
CA VAL A 240 -17.51 -10.11 -8.63
C VAL A 240 -16.72 -8.81 -8.77
N SER A 241 -16.70 -8.20 -9.96
CA SER A 241 -16.05 -6.92 -10.23
C SER A 241 -16.65 -5.77 -9.42
N GLN A 242 -17.99 -5.67 -9.36
CA GLN A 242 -18.67 -4.67 -8.53
C GLN A 242 -18.38 -4.87 -7.03
N THR A 243 -18.29 -6.11 -6.57
CA THR A 243 -17.93 -6.42 -5.18
C THR A 243 -16.46 -6.08 -4.90
N ALA A 244 -15.57 -6.35 -5.86
CA ALA A 244 -14.17 -5.96 -5.77
C ALA A 244 -13.99 -4.44 -5.65
N GLY A 245 -14.83 -3.65 -6.34
CA GLY A 245 -14.87 -2.19 -6.20
C GLY A 245 -15.11 -1.71 -4.76
N ARG A 246 -15.88 -2.45 -3.96
CA ARG A 246 -16.09 -2.14 -2.53
C ARG A 246 -14.84 -2.32 -1.68
N LEU A 247 -13.95 -3.23 -2.08
CA LEU A 247 -12.65 -3.47 -1.43
C LEU A 247 -11.52 -2.64 -2.06
N GLU A 248 -11.76 -2.04 -3.23
CA GLU A 248 -10.77 -1.24 -3.96
C GLU A 248 -10.29 -0.04 -3.13
N SER A 249 -11.18 0.61 -2.37
CA SER A 249 -10.81 1.70 -1.47
C SER A 249 -9.71 1.26 -0.47
N LYS A 250 -9.85 0.08 0.13
CA LYS A 250 -8.87 -0.48 1.08
C LYS A 250 -7.56 -0.83 0.40
N ARG A 251 -7.62 -1.35 -0.84
CA ARG A 251 -6.43 -1.64 -1.67
C ARG A 251 -5.70 -0.34 -2.05
N ARG A 252 -6.44 0.69 -2.49
CA ARG A 252 -5.89 2.01 -2.81
C ARG A 252 -5.23 2.65 -1.59
N MET A 253 -5.82 2.52 -0.39
CA MET A 253 -5.20 3.03 0.85
C MET A 253 -3.93 2.26 1.23
N LYS A 254 -3.88 0.94 1.02
CA LYS A 254 -2.65 0.15 1.19
C LYS A 254 -1.57 0.62 0.21
N ASN A 255 -1.92 0.82 -1.05
CA ASN A 255 -0.98 1.28 -2.07
C ASN A 255 -0.51 2.72 -1.83
N ALA A 256 -1.39 3.60 -1.35
CA ALA A 256 -1.01 4.96 -0.94
C ALA A 256 -0.05 4.94 0.25
N ALA A 257 -0.16 3.96 1.16
CA ALA A 257 0.82 3.78 2.24
C ALA A 257 2.17 3.29 1.69
N TYR A 258 2.20 2.34 0.75
CA TYR A 258 3.45 1.93 0.11
C TYR A 258 4.11 3.05 -0.68
N ALA A 259 3.35 3.82 -1.45
CA ALA A 259 3.87 4.99 -2.16
C ALA A 259 4.53 6.00 -1.21
N LYS A 260 4.00 6.17 0.00
CA LYS A 260 4.63 7.00 1.04
C LYS A 260 5.89 6.38 1.63
N ILE A 261 5.94 5.05 1.77
CA ILE A 261 7.15 4.34 2.21
C ILE A 261 8.25 4.53 1.15
N ASP A 262 7.93 4.35 -0.13
CA ASP A 262 8.88 4.50 -1.22
C ASP A 262 9.40 5.95 -1.30
N ARG A 263 8.50 6.93 -1.16
CA ARG A 263 8.88 8.34 -1.05
C ARG A 263 9.84 8.57 0.12
N LEU A 264 9.51 8.06 1.30
CA LEU A 264 10.36 8.21 2.49
C LEU A 264 11.74 7.58 2.26
N ILE A 265 11.80 6.37 1.70
CA ILE A 265 13.05 5.69 1.35
C ILE A 265 13.87 6.54 0.38
N PHE A 266 13.25 7.13 -0.64
CA PHE A 266 13.91 8.04 -1.57
C PHE A 266 14.50 9.27 -0.85
N LEU A 267 13.76 9.90 0.06
CA LEU A 267 14.28 11.03 0.86
C LEU A 267 15.47 10.62 1.77
N TYR A 268 15.46 9.40 2.30
CA TYR A 268 16.59 8.84 3.04
C TYR A 268 17.82 8.61 2.15
N HIS A 269 17.62 8.15 0.92
CA HIS A 269 18.73 8.02 -0.03
C HIS A 269 19.29 9.39 -0.40
N LEU A 270 18.42 10.39 -0.61
CA LEU A 270 18.82 11.75 -0.94
C LEU A 270 19.59 12.46 0.19
N SER A 271 19.37 12.09 1.45
CA SER A 271 20.07 12.70 2.59
C SER A 271 21.38 11.99 2.94
N TYR A 272 21.40 10.65 2.92
CA TYR A 272 22.54 9.87 3.46
C TYR A 272 23.34 9.05 2.44
N ALA A 273 22.85 8.84 1.22
CA ALA A 273 23.59 8.03 0.23
C ALA A 273 24.66 8.87 -0.47
N ASP A 274 25.93 8.67 -0.10
CA ASP A 274 27.08 9.26 -0.79
C ASP A 274 27.64 8.38 -1.90
N GLU A 275 27.51 7.06 -1.74
CA GLU A 275 27.98 6.08 -2.70
C GLU A 275 26.93 5.85 -3.79
N THR A 276 27.39 5.71 -5.02
CA THR A 276 26.53 5.33 -6.15
C THR A 276 26.00 3.92 -5.92
N ARG A 277 24.70 3.73 -6.07
CA ARG A 277 24.06 2.44 -5.82
C ARG A 277 23.45 1.87 -7.09
N ASP A 278 23.91 0.70 -7.50
CA ASP A 278 23.38 0.05 -8.69
C ASP A 278 21.90 -0.34 -8.50
N LEU A 279 21.08 0.06 -9.47
CA LEU A 279 19.67 -0.25 -9.60
C LEU A 279 19.46 -0.98 -10.92
N HIS A 280 18.64 -2.03 -10.87
CA HIS A 280 18.16 -2.70 -12.06
C HIS A 280 16.76 -2.19 -12.37
N TYR A 281 16.54 -1.68 -13.57
CA TYR A 281 15.21 -1.37 -14.05
C TYR A 281 14.92 -2.11 -15.34
N LEU A 282 13.66 -2.52 -15.50
CA LEU A 282 13.16 -3.05 -16.76
C LEU A 282 12.73 -1.89 -17.63
N ASP A 283 13.40 -1.73 -18.76
CA ASP A 283 13.03 -0.72 -19.75
C ASP A 283 11.67 -1.02 -20.38
N THR A 284 11.09 -0.03 -21.05
CA THR A 284 9.84 -0.13 -21.81
C THR A 284 9.82 -1.29 -22.81
N TRP A 285 10.98 -1.78 -23.23
CA TRP A 285 11.18 -2.93 -24.12
C TRP A 285 11.57 -4.25 -23.43
N GLY A 286 11.43 -4.35 -22.10
CA GLY A 286 11.69 -5.59 -21.33
C GLY A 286 13.17 -5.92 -21.13
N ARG A 287 14.08 -4.97 -21.43
CA ARG A 287 15.52 -5.13 -21.20
C ARG A 287 15.87 -4.70 -19.79
N GLU A 288 16.60 -5.54 -19.07
CA GLU A 288 17.24 -5.14 -17.82
C GLU A 288 18.36 -4.15 -18.14
N GLN A 289 18.19 -2.92 -17.65
CA GLN A 289 19.20 -1.88 -17.73
C GLN A 289 19.78 -1.65 -16.33
N ASN A 290 21.10 -1.60 -16.27
CA ASN A 290 21.83 -1.27 -15.06
C ASN A 290 22.00 0.25 -15.00
N VAL A 291 21.38 0.89 -14.02
CA VAL A 291 21.51 2.32 -13.76
C VAL A 291 22.02 2.52 -12.36
N ALA A 292 23.00 3.40 -12.18
CA ALA A 292 23.43 3.78 -10.85
C ALA A 292 22.53 4.90 -10.31
N PHE A 293 22.05 4.75 -9.08
CA PHE A 293 21.47 5.84 -8.31
C PHE A 293 22.60 6.71 -7.77
N ASN A 294 22.60 7.98 -8.16
CA ASN A 294 23.49 8.99 -7.61
C ASN A 294 22.67 10.15 -7.02
N ARG A 295 22.90 10.49 -5.75
CA ARG A 295 22.27 11.64 -5.09
C ARG A 295 22.52 12.94 -5.87
N TYR A 296 23.70 13.07 -6.48
CA TYR A 296 24.08 14.29 -7.17
C TYR A 296 23.27 14.57 -8.44
N ASP A 297 22.61 13.56 -9.01
CA ASP A 297 21.77 13.72 -10.20
C ASP A 297 20.49 14.52 -9.90
N PHE A 298 20.10 14.63 -8.63
CA PHE A 298 18.89 15.32 -8.19
C PHE A 298 19.12 16.80 -7.87
N TYR A 299 20.33 17.35 -8.06
CA TYR A 299 20.56 18.78 -7.92
C TYR A 299 20.24 19.52 -9.22
N ARG A 300 19.31 20.47 -9.16
CA ARG A 300 19.07 21.44 -10.23
C ARG A 300 19.84 22.72 -9.92
N PHE A 301 20.60 23.20 -10.90
CA PHE A 301 21.24 24.51 -10.83
C PHE A 301 20.23 25.61 -11.21
N ASP A 302 20.06 26.61 -10.35
CA ASP A 302 19.31 27.82 -10.67
C ASP A 302 20.27 28.89 -11.23
N PRO A 303 20.20 29.22 -12.55
CA PRO A 303 21.11 30.16 -13.18
C PRO A 303 20.97 31.60 -12.67
N GLU A 304 19.79 31.99 -12.17
CA GLU A 304 19.50 33.36 -11.74
C GLU A 304 20.02 33.64 -10.32
N ARG A 305 19.95 32.63 -9.45
CA ARG A 305 20.42 32.72 -8.06
C ARG A 305 21.85 32.21 -7.89
N GLY A 306 22.37 31.43 -8.83
CA GLY A 306 23.69 30.81 -8.74
C GLY A 306 23.80 29.76 -7.64
N VAL A 307 22.68 29.16 -7.22
CA VAL A 307 22.59 28.19 -6.12
C VAL A 307 22.04 26.87 -6.65
N TYR A 308 22.53 25.76 -6.10
CA TYR A 308 21.97 24.43 -6.36
C TYR A 308 20.79 24.16 -5.42
N THR A 309 19.69 23.69 -5.98
CA THR A 309 18.51 23.22 -5.22
C THR A 309 18.27 21.75 -5.50
N VAL A 310 17.92 20.99 -4.47
CA VAL A 310 17.57 19.58 -4.61
C VAL A 310 16.15 19.47 -5.18
N ASP A 311 15.97 18.67 -6.23
CA ASP A 311 14.65 18.34 -6.78
C ASP A 311 14.06 17.14 -6.04
N ASP A 312 13.03 17.37 -5.23
CA ASP A 312 12.28 16.34 -4.50
C ASP A 312 10.81 16.24 -4.94
N GLY A 313 10.45 16.89 -6.05
CA GLY A 313 9.09 17.02 -6.58
C GLY A 313 8.50 15.78 -7.28
N PHE A 314 8.97 14.58 -6.91
CA PHE A 314 8.55 13.34 -7.57
C PHE A 314 7.23 12.78 -7.01
N LEU A 315 6.40 12.28 -7.92
CA LEU A 315 5.16 11.58 -7.59
C LEU A 315 5.43 10.08 -7.46
N PHE A 316 5.14 9.54 -6.28
CA PHE A 316 5.27 8.10 -5.99
C PHE A 316 3.90 7.43 -6.08
N SER A 317 3.87 6.29 -6.75
CA SER A 317 2.69 5.42 -6.80
C SER A 317 3.12 3.97 -6.73
N ALA A 318 2.47 3.19 -5.87
CA ALA A 318 2.65 1.74 -5.86
C ALA A 318 1.82 1.12 -6.99
N ASP A 319 2.45 0.26 -7.78
CA ASP A 319 1.77 -0.48 -8.84
C ASP A 319 0.63 -1.34 -8.26
N LEU A 320 -0.51 -1.33 -8.95
CA LEU A 320 -1.73 -2.05 -8.60
C LEU A 320 -1.70 -3.51 -9.06
N GLY A 321 -0.53 -4.06 -9.39
CA GLY A 321 -0.32 -5.35 -10.04
C GLY A 321 -1.02 -6.58 -9.44
N GLN A 322 -1.53 -6.52 -8.21
CA GLN A 322 -2.34 -7.61 -7.63
C GLN A 322 -3.84 -7.62 -8.04
N GLY A 323 -4.34 -6.58 -8.72
CA GLY A 323 -5.65 -6.61 -9.39
C GLY A 323 -5.56 -6.94 -10.88
N ALA A 324 -4.35 -6.96 -11.43
CA ALA A 324 -4.12 -7.09 -12.85
C ALA A 324 -4.36 -8.49 -13.39
N GLU A 325 -4.47 -9.56 -12.59
CA GLU A 325 -4.78 -10.89 -13.15
C GLU A 325 -6.16 -10.93 -13.83
N ILE A 326 -7.16 -10.27 -13.25
CA ILE A 326 -8.51 -10.13 -13.86
C ILE A 326 -8.46 -9.17 -15.07
N GLY A 327 -7.58 -8.17 -15.03
CA GLY A 327 -7.36 -7.24 -16.13
C GLY A 327 -6.47 -7.80 -17.24
N ARG A 328 -5.62 -8.80 -16.97
CA ARG A 328 -4.65 -9.36 -17.91
C ARG A 328 -5.35 -10.19 -18.96
N GLU A 329 -6.32 -11.00 -18.58
CA GLU A 329 -7.15 -11.74 -19.54
C GLU A 329 -7.91 -10.78 -20.47
N ALA A 330 -8.53 -9.73 -19.91
CA ALA A 330 -9.17 -8.69 -20.70
C ALA A 330 -8.18 -7.89 -21.56
N LEU A 331 -6.95 -7.67 -21.10
CA LEU A 331 -5.87 -7.05 -21.89
C LEU A 331 -5.39 -7.98 -23.00
N TRP A 332 -5.28 -9.29 -22.76
CA TRP A 332 -4.90 -10.28 -23.76
C TRP A 332 -5.96 -10.36 -24.86
N GLU A 333 -7.24 -10.43 -24.48
CA GLU A 333 -8.38 -10.42 -25.39
C GLU A 333 -8.43 -9.10 -26.17
N ARG A 334 -8.30 -7.95 -25.49
CA ARG A 334 -8.27 -6.65 -26.16
C ARG A 334 -7.09 -6.50 -27.11
N ASN A 335 -5.92 -7.02 -26.76
CA ASN A 335 -4.74 -7.00 -27.64
C ASN A 335 -4.96 -7.90 -28.87
N LEU A 336 -5.61 -9.05 -28.70
CA LEU A 336 -6.03 -9.91 -29.82
C LEU A 336 -7.06 -9.21 -30.70
N ASP A 337 -8.05 -8.54 -30.12
CA ASP A 337 -9.06 -7.78 -30.85
C ASP A 337 -8.47 -6.60 -31.60
N ASN A 338 -7.52 -5.88 -30.99
CA ASN A 338 -6.80 -4.79 -31.64
C ASN A 338 -5.99 -5.28 -32.86
N LEU A 339 -5.42 -6.49 -32.78
CA LEU A 339 -4.76 -7.16 -33.90
C LEU A 339 -5.76 -7.55 -35.00
N ARG A 340 -6.88 -8.17 -34.63
CA ARG A 340 -7.96 -8.55 -35.56
C ARG A 340 -8.60 -7.35 -36.25
N ALA A 341 -8.77 -6.25 -35.52
CA ALA A 341 -9.31 -4.99 -36.01
C ALA A 341 -8.31 -4.20 -36.88
N GLY A 342 -7.06 -4.66 -37.02
CA GLY A 342 -6.03 -4.01 -37.83
C GLY A 342 -5.48 -2.70 -37.25
N THR A 343 -5.82 -2.36 -36.00
CA THR A 343 -5.36 -1.12 -35.35
C THR A 343 -3.86 -1.12 -35.03
N LEU A 344 -3.25 -2.30 -34.93
CA LEU A 344 -1.80 -2.47 -34.74
C LEU A 344 -0.99 -2.37 -36.04
N GLY A 345 -1.66 -2.44 -37.21
CA GLY A 345 -1.04 -2.62 -38.51
C GLY A 345 -1.57 -3.86 -39.24
N ASP A 346 -0.96 -4.20 -40.38
CA ASP A 346 -1.29 -5.42 -41.12
C ASP A 346 -0.82 -6.67 -40.33
N PRO A 347 -1.71 -7.62 -40.00
CA PRO A 347 -1.35 -8.86 -39.32
C PRO A 347 -0.35 -9.75 -40.08
N ALA A 348 -0.17 -9.54 -41.38
CA ALA A 348 0.79 -10.27 -42.20
C ALA A 348 2.24 -9.75 -42.05
N ASP A 349 2.44 -8.54 -41.53
CA ASP A 349 3.78 -7.95 -41.35
C ASP A 349 4.46 -8.50 -40.08
N PRO A 350 5.69 -9.08 -40.19
CA PRO A 350 6.49 -9.49 -39.04
C PRO A 350 6.72 -8.37 -38.01
N GLY A 351 6.79 -7.11 -38.45
CA GLY A 351 6.92 -5.95 -37.58
C GLY A 351 5.69 -5.72 -36.67
N THR A 352 4.49 -5.93 -37.22
CA THR A 352 3.22 -5.84 -36.47
C THR A 352 3.11 -6.97 -35.44
N LEU A 353 3.50 -8.20 -35.83
CA LEU A 353 3.52 -9.35 -34.92
C LEU A 353 4.51 -9.16 -33.77
N LEU A 354 5.70 -8.59 -34.04
CA LEU A 354 6.66 -8.25 -32.99
C LEU A 354 6.07 -7.25 -31.99
N ARG A 355 5.36 -6.22 -32.46
CA ARG A 355 4.68 -5.24 -31.59
C ARG A 355 3.58 -5.90 -30.75
N TYR A 356 2.81 -6.81 -31.35
CA TYR A 356 1.81 -7.59 -30.63
C TYR A 356 2.44 -8.44 -29.52
N TRP A 357 3.50 -9.20 -29.80
CA TRP A 357 4.16 -10.02 -28.79
C TRP A 357 4.84 -9.20 -27.70
N GLN A 358 5.38 -8.01 -28.02
CA GLN A 358 5.86 -7.06 -27.02
C GLN A 358 4.73 -6.54 -26.11
N MET A 359 3.54 -6.26 -26.66
CA MET A 359 2.37 -5.92 -25.87
C MET A 359 1.92 -7.08 -24.97
N GLN A 360 2.01 -8.32 -25.45
CA GLN A 360 1.68 -9.50 -24.65
C GLN A 360 2.73 -9.85 -23.59
N GLU A 361 4.00 -9.59 -23.85
CA GLU A 361 5.06 -9.68 -22.84
C GLU A 361 4.82 -8.68 -21.70
N ARG A 362 4.44 -7.44 -22.03
CA ARG A 362 4.03 -6.43 -21.02
C ARG A 362 2.79 -6.84 -20.24
N ALA A 363 1.87 -7.56 -20.88
CA ALA A 363 0.71 -8.14 -20.23
C ALA A 363 1.02 -9.45 -19.48
N HIS A 364 2.29 -9.86 -19.38
CA HIS A 364 2.76 -11.11 -18.76
C HIS A 364 2.07 -12.37 -19.33
N TYR A 365 1.82 -12.40 -20.63
CA TYR A 365 1.30 -13.59 -21.30
C TYR A 365 2.34 -14.72 -21.25
N PRO A 366 1.95 -15.97 -20.94
CA PRO A 366 2.88 -17.10 -20.89
C PRO A 366 3.69 -17.24 -22.18
N PHE A 367 5.00 -17.45 -22.07
CA PHE A 367 5.93 -17.65 -23.20
C PHE A 367 6.02 -16.50 -24.22
N ALA A 368 5.47 -15.31 -23.93
CA ALA A 368 5.54 -14.18 -24.85
C ALA A 368 6.98 -13.71 -25.11
N ARG A 369 7.86 -13.78 -24.10
CA ARG A 369 9.28 -13.44 -24.25
C ARG A 369 9.99 -14.29 -25.31
N ASP A 370 9.72 -15.59 -25.34
CA ASP A 370 10.33 -16.51 -26.31
C ASP A 370 9.91 -16.14 -27.75
N GLN A 371 8.67 -15.70 -27.92
CA GLN A 371 8.16 -15.22 -29.21
C GLN A 371 8.78 -13.88 -29.60
N VAL A 372 8.95 -12.93 -28.66
CA VAL A 372 9.64 -11.66 -28.93
C VAL A 372 11.09 -11.91 -29.36
N GLU A 373 11.79 -12.82 -28.71
CA GLU A 373 13.15 -13.21 -29.10
C GLU A 373 13.19 -13.89 -30.48
N PHE A 374 12.20 -14.74 -30.78
CA PHE A 374 12.07 -15.38 -32.09
C PHE A 374 11.91 -14.33 -33.21
N PHE A 375 10.94 -13.43 -33.11
CA PHE A 375 10.71 -12.41 -34.13
C PHE A 375 11.86 -11.39 -34.25
N ARG A 376 12.54 -11.07 -33.14
CA ARG A 376 13.77 -10.24 -33.18
C ARG A 376 14.90 -10.92 -33.94
N ARG A 377 15.06 -12.25 -33.79
CA ARG A 377 16.07 -13.01 -34.54
C ARG A 377 15.71 -13.10 -36.02
N SER A 378 14.44 -13.33 -36.36
CA SER A 378 13.98 -13.38 -37.75
C SER A 378 14.11 -12.04 -38.47
N GLY A 379 13.77 -10.91 -37.81
CA GLY A 379 13.96 -9.58 -38.39
C GLY A 379 15.43 -9.22 -38.64
N LYS A 380 16.34 -9.61 -37.73
CA LYS A 380 17.79 -9.48 -37.96
C LYS A 380 18.29 -10.36 -39.11
N GLY A 381 17.69 -11.53 -39.32
CA GLY A 381 18.03 -12.40 -40.46
C GLY A 381 17.60 -11.80 -41.81
N GLU A 382 16.49 -11.07 -41.85
CA GLU A 382 16.00 -10.39 -43.06
C GLU A 382 16.77 -9.10 -43.37
N GLU A 383 17.25 -8.35 -42.35
CA GLU A 383 18.15 -7.21 -42.55
C GLU A 383 19.52 -7.66 -43.09
N VAL A 384 20.10 -8.72 -42.54
CA VAL A 384 21.37 -9.30 -43.04
C VAL A 384 21.22 -9.86 -44.47
N ASN A 385 20.06 -10.43 -44.82
CA ASN A 385 19.80 -10.86 -46.20
C ASN A 385 19.56 -9.70 -47.16
N ARG A 386 18.91 -8.59 -46.73
CA ARG A 386 18.79 -7.39 -47.55
C ARG A 386 20.13 -6.68 -47.74
N GLU A 387 20.98 -6.64 -46.72
CA GLU A 387 22.36 -6.11 -46.82
C GLU A 387 23.18 -6.96 -47.80
N ASN A 388 23.11 -8.30 -47.72
CA ASN A 388 23.78 -9.20 -48.64
C ASN A 388 23.23 -9.14 -50.09
N GLU A 389 21.94 -8.87 -50.29
CA GLU A 389 21.37 -8.63 -51.62
C GLU A 389 21.76 -7.25 -52.17
N SER A 390 21.86 -6.23 -51.32
CA SER A 390 22.31 -4.89 -51.71
C SER A 390 23.81 -4.77 -52.00
N GLU A 391 24.65 -5.66 -51.45
CA GLU A 391 26.07 -5.75 -51.83
C GLU A 391 26.30 -6.41 -53.20
N SER A 392 25.26 -7.00 -53.81
CA SER A 392 25.35 -7.64 -55.13
C SER A 392 24.87 -6.75 -56.30
N GLY A 393 24.54 -5.49 -56.04
CA GLY A 393 24.14 -4.51 -57.05
C GLY A 393 24.62 -3.09 -56.71
N ASP A 394 25.59 -2.63 -57.49
CA ASP A 394 26.16 -1.27 -57.60
C ASP A 394 27.07 -0.75 -56.46
N GLU A 395 28.37 -0.67 -56.78
CA GLU A 395 29.35 0.23 -56.16
C GLU A 395 28.87 1.69 -56.29
N VAL A 396 28.45 2.30 -55.17
CA VAL A 396 28.46 3.76 -54.99
C VAL A 396 28.96 4.11 -53.59
N ALA A 397 29.86 5.09 -53.55
CA ALA A 397 30.65 5.61 -52.43
C ALA A 397 29.85 6.02 -51.16
N PRO A 398 30.49 6.06 -49.98
CA PRO A 398 29.82 6.22 -48.70
C PRO A 398 29.43 7.69 -48.45
N VAL A 399 28.19 7.92 -48.05
CA VAL A 399 27.69 9.21 -47.55
C VAL A 399 27.31 9.10 -46.08
N ASP A 400 28.14 9.75 -45.25
CA ASP A 400 27.88 10.33 -43.93
C ASP A 400 26.81 9.68 -43.03
N ALA A 401 27.29 8.75 -42.19
CA ALA A 401 26.64 8.37 -40.94
C ALA A 401 26.75 9.51 -39.90
N LEU A 402 25.95 10.57 -40.04
CA LEU A 402 25.86 11.62 -39.02
C LEU A 402 24.55 12.43 -39.02
N SER A 403 23.44 11.84 -39.48
CA SER A 403 22.12 12.43 -39.24
C SER A 403 21.09 11.34 -38.95
N VAL A 404 20.66 11.29 -37.69
CA VAL A 404 19.37 10.82 -37.11
C VAL A 404 19.63 10.51 -35.63
N LEU A 405 20.05 11.57 -34.91
CA LEU A 405 19.79 11.71 -33.47
C LEU A 405 18.86 12.92 -33.32
N ALA A 406 17.62 12.75 -33.78
CA ALA A 406 16.55 13.68 -33.49
C ALA A 406 16.02 13.38 -32.08
N PHE A 407 16.72 13.91 -31.07
CA PHE A 407 16.13 14.13 -29.76
C PHE A 407 15.01 15.17 -29.91
N GLY A 408 13.76 14.73 -29.72
CA GLY A 408 12.61 15.61 -29.64
C GLY A 408 12.73 16.51 -28.40
N ARG A 409 13.16 17.75 -28.61
CA ARG A 409 12.92 18.87 -27.68
C ARG A 409 11.42 19.16 -27.65
N GLY A 410 10.76 18.84 -26.54
CA GLY A 410 9.47 19.41 -26.21
C GLY A 410 9.67 20.80 -25.62
N GLU A 411 9.59 21.83 -26.46
CA GLU A 411 9.33 23.20 -26.01
C GLU A 411 7.85 23.30 -25.61
N GLY A 412 7.61 23.70 -24.36
CA GLY A 412 6.28 24.05 -23.90
C GLY A 412 5.91 25.47 -24.35
N THR A 413 4.67 25.66 -24.83
CA THR A 413 3.90 26.88 -24.58
C THR A 413 2.41 26.62 -24.80
N ARG A 414 1.66 26.47 -23.71
CA ARG A 414 0.48 27.27 -23.27
C ARG A 414 -0.45 26.46 -22.38
#